data_AF-A0A849S3H8-F1
#
_entry.id   AF-A0A849S3H8-F1
#
_cell.length_a   1.000
_cell.length_b   1.000
_cell.length_c   1.000
_cell.angle_alpha   90.00
_cell.angle_beta   90.00
_cell.angle_gamma   90.00
#
_symmetry.space_group_name_H-M   'P 1'
#
loop_
_entity.id
_entity.type
_entity.pdbx_description
1 polymer ?
#
loop_
_entity_poly.entity_id
_entity_poly.type
_entity_poly.pdbx_seq_one_letter_code
_entity_poly.pdbx_strand_id
1 'polypeptide(L)'
;MKLKNMFWVALVLAVPANAFAYGDSGSGTGMCQKLNFSEFLPSNNSEVPQQSPFSFFATGAAYPNGIKVTVRGQAVPVTVTAHKDGYKVTGKLPEIPSGGYAKVNIEARGVNQCEV
;
A
#
# COMPACT_ATOMS: atom_id res chain seq x y z
N MET A 1 -44.46 -52.81 -10.41
CA MET A 1 -44.46 -51.37 -10.06
C MET A 1 -44.73 -51.21 -8.56
N LYS A 2 -43.70 -50.97 -7.75
CA LYS A 2 -43.83 -50.49 -6.35
C LYS A 2 -42.73 -49.46 -6.07
N LEU A 3 -42.69 -48.44 -6.92
CA LEU A 3 -41.83 -47.25 -6.81
C LEU A 3 -42.25 -46.30 -5.65
N LYS A 4 -43.04 -46.80 -4.69
CA LYS A 4 -43.71 -46.00 -3.65
C LYS A 4 -42.95 -45.96 -2.33
N ASN A 5 -41.94 -46.82 -2.15
CA ASN A 5 -41.11 -46.84 -0.94
C ASN A 5 -39.79 -46.08 -1.07
N MET A 6 -39.46 -45.56 -2.26
CA MET A 6 -38.24 -44.77 -2.50
C MET A 6 -38.50 -43.25 -2.48
N PHE A 7 -39.56 -42.80 -1.81
CA PHE A 7 -39.83 -41.37 -1.57
C PHE A 7 -39.64 -40.95 -0.11
N TRP A 8 -39.46 -41.91 0.80
CA TRP A 8 -39.33 -41.64 2.23
C TRP A 8 -37.88 -41.42 2.69
N VAL A 9 -36.89 -41.77 1.86
CA VAL A 9 -35.45 -41.60 2.18
C VAL A 9 -34.89 -40.25 1.71
N ALA A 10 -35.56 -39.58 0.77
CA ALA A 10 -35.09 -38.29 0.23
C ALA A 10 -35.41 -37.08 1.13
N LEU A 11 -36.23 -37.24 2.18
CA LEU A 11 -36.65 -36.14 3.05
C LEU A 11 -35.63 -35.80 4.17
N VAL A 12 -34.62 -36.64 4.41
CA VAL A 12 -33.67 -36.46 5.53
C VAL A 12 -32.46 -35.58 5.18
N LEU A 13 -32.32 -35.11 3.93
CA LEU A 13 -31.17 -34.30 3.49
C LEU A 13 -31.43 -32.77 3.44
N ALA A 14 -32.57 -32.29 3.93
CA ALA A 14 -32.86 -30.85 3.99
C ALA A 14 -32.65 -30.28 5.40
N VAL A 15 -31.39 -30.18 5.83
CA VAL A 15 -31.02 -29.32 6.97
C VAL A 15 -30.47 -28.01 6.38
N PRO A 16 -31.19 -26.89 6.43
CA PRO A 16 -30.56 -25.59 6.23
C PRO A 16 -29.72 -25.32 7.48
N ALA A 17 -28.40 -25.50 7.36
CA ALA A 17 -27.48 -24.92 8.32
C ALA A 17 -27.58 -23.40 8.19
N ASN A 18 -28.43 -22.77 8.98
CA ASN A 18 -28.44 -21.33 9.19
C ASN A 18 -27.14 -20.98 9.93
N ALA A 19 -26.06 -20.81 9.18
CA ALA A 19 -24.83 -20.25 9.68
C ALA A 19 -25.06 -18.75 9.87
N PHE A 20 -25.56 -18.38 11.05
CA PHE A 20 -25.41 -17.04 11.58
C PHE A 20 -23.92 -16.82 11.85
N ALA A 21 -23.18 -16.34 10.85
CA ALA A 21 -21.92 -15.67 11.10
C ALA A 21 -22.25 -14.25 11.61
N TYR A 22 -22.78 -14.17 12.83
CA TYR A 22 -22.67 -12.97 13.65
C TYR A 22 -21.21 -12.88 14.08
N GLY A 23 -20.44 -12.07 13.36
CA GLY A 23 -19.04 -11.86 13.66
C GLY A 23 -18.25 -11.36 12.47
N ASP A 24 -18.47 -10.11 12.07
CA ASP A 24 -17.36 -9.18 12.18
C ASP A 24 -17.86 -7.74 12.38
N SER A 25 -17.53 -7.26 13.57
CA SER A 25 -17.63 -5.89 14.01
C SER A 25 -16.74 -4.99 13.16
N GLY A 26 -17.36 -3.98 12.53
CA GLY A 26 -16.70 -2.72 12.26
C GLY A 26 -15.98 -2.60 10.91
N SER A 27 -16.75 -2.53 9.82
CA SER A 27 -16.29 -1.75 8.67
C SER A 27 -16.49 -0.27 8.99
N GLY A 28 -15.59 0.26 9.84
CA GLY A 28 -15.35 1.68 9.91
C GLY A 28 -14.80 2.08 8.55
N THR A 29 -15.66 2.61 7.69
CA THR A 29 -15.27 3.21 6.41
C THR A 29 -14.56 4.54 6.66
N GLY A 30 -13.43 4.49 7.36
CA GLY A 30 -12.39 5.49 7.15
C GLY A 30 -11.94 5.31 5.71
N MET A 31 -12.49 6.10 4.80
CA MET A 31 -12.20 6.07 3.37
C MET A 31 -10.67 6.04 3.18
N CYS A 32 -10.10 4.86 2.94
CA CYS A 32 -8.68 4.72 2.69
C CYS A 32 -8.41 5.38 1.34
N GLN A 33 -7.89 6.61 1.38
CA GLN A 33 -7.56 7.34 0.17
C GLN A 33 -6.29 6.74 -0.43
N LYS A 34 -6.38 6.40 -1.72
CA LYS A 34 -5.23 5.90 -2.47
C LYS A 34 -4.11 6.95 -2.46
N LEU A 35 -2.93 6.53 -2.03
CA LEU A 35 -1.73 7.37 -2.09
C LEU A 35 -1.25 7.43 -3.54
N ASN A 36 -0.93 8.63 -4.00
CA ASN A 36 -0.30 8.84 -5.30
C ASN A 36 1.02 9.57 -5.10
N PHE A 37 2.00 9.19 -5.91
CA PHE A 37 3.30 9.80 -5.95
C PHE A 37 3.56 10.35 -7.36
N SER A 38 4.05 11.57 -7.45
CA SER A 38 4.27 12.26 -8.71
C SER A 38 5.52 13.15 -8.65
N GLU A 39 5.84 13.84 -9.75
CA GLU A 39 6.94 14.82 -9.82
C GLU A 39 8.30 14.23 -9.38
N PHE A 40 8.57 12.99 -9.79
CA PHE A 40 9.83 12.32 -9.50
C PHE A 40 11.00 13.02 -10.17
N LEU A 41 11.95 13.46 -9.36
CA LEU A 41 13.23 14.02 -9.77
C LEU A 41 14.34 13.30 -9.02
N PRO A 42 15.37 12.78 -9.70
CA PRO A 42 15.53 12.68 -11.15
C PRO A 42 14.45 11.78 -11.79
N SER A 43 14.27 11.85 -13.11
CA SER A 43 13.26 11.03 -13.79
C SER A 43 13.65 9.55 -13.74
N ASN A 44 12.66 8.68 -13.93
CA ASN A 44 12.89 7.23 -13.92
C ASN A 44 13.98 6.83 -14.92
N ASN A 45 14.89 5.94 -14.50
CA ASN A 45 16.07 5.48 -15.26
C ASN A 45 17.07 6.59 -15.66
N SER A 46 17.10 7.72 -14.95
CA SER A 46 18.15 8.73 -15.13
C SER A 46 19.48 8.30 -14.53
N GLU A 47 20.56 8.63 -15.23
CA GLU A 47 21.90 8.58 -14.68
C GLU A 47 22.13 9.83 -13.82
N VAL A 48 22.54 9.62 -12.57
CA VAL A 48 22.86 10.70 -11.64
C VAL A 48 24.13 10.38 -10.87
N PRO A 49 24.91 11.40 -10.50
CA PRO A 49 26.05 11.22 -9.60
C PRO A 49 25.63 10.62 -8.26
N GLN A 50 26.59 10.03 -7.55
CA GLN A 50 26.39 9.64 -6.16
C GLN A 50 26.02 10.87 -5.31
N GLN A 51 25.27 10.64 -4.23
CA GLN A 51 24.82 11.71 -3.32
C GLN A 51 23.93 12.79 -3.97
N SER A 52 23.46 12.54 -5.19
CA SER A 52 22.53 13.46 -5.85
C SER A 52 21.24 13.61 -5.05
N PRO A 53 20.66 14.82 -5.04
CA PRO A 53 19.37 15.03 -4.43
C PRO A 53 18.28 14.30 -5.24
N PHE A 54 17.30 13.75 -4.54
CA PHE A 54 16.06 13.29 -5.14
C PHE A 54 14.88 13.99 -4.48
N SER A 55 13.78 14.09 -5.21
CA SER A 55 12.51 14.55 -4.69
C SER A 55 11.34 13.91 -5.39
N PHE A 56 10.23 13.80 -4.66
CA PHE A 56 8.95 13.43 -5.23
C PHE A 56 7.82 14.10 -4.44
N PHE A 57 6.67 14.20 -5.06
CA PHE A 57 5.45 14.68 -4.44
C PHE A 57 4.61 13.49 -3.97
N ALA A 58 4.07 13.59 -2.76
CA ALA A 58 3.09 12.69 -2.19
C ALA A 58 1.79 13.46 -1.92
N THR A 59 0.63 12.83 -2.17
CA THR A 59 -0.67 13.45 -1.89
C THR A 59 -0.88 13.74 -0.41
N GLY A 60 -1.73 14.73 -0.07
CA GLY A 60 -2.06 15.09 1.31
C GLY A 60 -2.72 13.97 2.15
N ALA A 61 -3.18 12.91 1.48
CA ALA A 61 -3.66 11.69 2.12
C ALA A 61 -2.55 10.86 2.80
N ALA A 62 -1.28 11.09 2.45
CA ALA A 62 -0.13 10.41 3.05
C ALA A 62 0.15 10.94 4.46
N TYR A 63 0.52 10.04 5.37
CA TYR A 63 0.98 10.38 6.70
C TYR A 63 2.47 10.79 6.64
N PRO A 64 2.85 12.04 6.95
CA PRO A 64 4.21 12.55 6.73
C PRO A 64 5.29 11.75 7.44
N ASN A 65 5.05 11.35 8.69
CA ASN A 65 6.00 10.58 9.49
C ASN A 65 6.04 9.09 9.11
N GLY A 66 5.14 8.65 8.24
CA GLY A 66 5.06 7.26 7.77
C GLY A 66 5.78 7.02 6.45
N ILE A 67 6.34 8.05 5.82
CA ILE A 67 7.04 7.94 4.55
C ILE A 67 8.45 7.41 4.80
N LYS A 68 8.73 6.21 4.29
CA LYS A 68 10.04 5.56 4.33
C LYS A 68 10.55 5.39 2.91
N VAL A 69 11.81 5.74 2.70
CA VAL A 69 12.47 5.57 1.41
C VAL A 69 13.67 4.66 1.59
N THR A 70 13.72 3.61 0.77
CA THR A 70 14.88 2.71 0.73
C THR A 70 15.52 2.76 -0.65
N VAL A 71 16.85 2.83 -0.68
CA VAL A 71 17.64 2.84 -1.91
C VAL A 71 18.58 1.65 -1.87
N ARG A 72 18.43 0.72 -2.83
CA ARG A 72 19.11 -0.60 -2.82
C ARG A 72 18.96 -1.34 -1.48
N GLY A 73 17.78 -1.22 -0.84
CA GLY A 73 17.48 -1.86 0.45
C GLY A 73 18.02 -1.13 1.68
N GLN A 74 18.77 -0.03 1.52
CA GLN A 74 19.22 0.79 2.64
C GLN A 74 18.22 1.92 2.90
N ALA A 75 17.81 2.10 4.16
CA ALA A 75 16.95 3.22 4.54
C ALA A 75 17.71 4.54 4.42
N VAL A 76 17.09 5.53 3.79
CA VAL A 76 17.69 6.83 3.54
C VAL A 76 16.89 7.90 4.29
N PRO A 77 17.55 8.84 4.98
CA PRO A 77 16.86 9.95 5.62
C PRO A 77 16.19 10.85 4.57
N VAL A 78 14.92 11.15 4.79
CA VAL A 78 14.14 12.05 3.95
C VAL A 78 13.55 13.19 4.76
N THR A 79 13.46 14.36 4.14
CA THR A 79 12.78 15.53 4.68
C THR A 79 11.42 15.63 4.01
N VAL A 80 10.36 15.70 4.80
CA VAL A 80 9.00 15.84 4.31
C VAL A 80 8.53 17.25 4.63
N THR A 81 8.20 18.01 3.59
CA THR A 81 7.71 19.40 3.70
C THR A 81 6.31 19.50 3.14
N ALA A 82 5.42 20.22 3.82
CA ALA A 82 4.10 20.51 3.27
C ALA A 82 4.25 21.37 2.00
N HIS A 83 3.60 20.95 0.91
CA HIS A 83 3.65 21.65 -0.36
C HIS A 83 2.30 21.52 -1.06
N LYS A 84 1.63 22.65 -1.33
CA LYS A 84 0.27 22.68 -1.92
C LYS A 84 -0.69 21.76 -1.13
N ASP A 85 -1.41 20.87 -1.83
CA ASP A 85 -2.38 19.92 -1.28
C ASP A 85 -1.74 18.58 -0.85
N GLY A 86 -0.43 18.58 -0.59
CA GLY A 86 0.30 17.39 -0.20
C GLY A 86 1.66 17.67 0.40
N TYR A 87 2.59 16.75 0.15
CA TYR A 87 3.91 16.76 0.75
C TYR A 87 4.99 16.60 -0.31
N LYS A 88 5.95 17.52 -0.30
CA LYS A 88 7.20 17.37 -1.05
C LYS A 88 8.21 16.64 -0.18
N VAL A 89 8.61 15.47 -0.65
CA VAL A 89 9.63 14.64 -0.01
C VAL A 89 10.94 14.87 -0.74
N THR A 90 11.99 15.19 0.02
CA THR A 90 13.34 15.39 -0.51
C THR A 90 14.34 14.52 0.25
N GLY A 91 15.38 14.09 -0.43
CA GLY A 91 16.45 13.30 0.18
C GLY A 91 17.70 13.31 -0.68
N LYS A 92 18.72 12.59 -0.24
CA LYS A 92 19.96 12.39 -0.99
C LYS A 92 20.19 10.91 -1.19
N LEU A 93 20.62 10.54 -2.39
CA LEU A 93 21.02 9.15 -2.64
C LEU A 93 22.20 8.78 -1.73
N PRO A 94 22.25 7.55 -1.19
CA PRO A 94 23.41 7.11 -0.42
C PRO A 94 24.63 6.97 -1.33
N GLU A 95 25.79 6.86 -0.72
CA GLU A 95 27.00 6.50 -1.45
C GLU A 95 26.88 5.02 -1.87
N ILE A 96 26.80 4.79 -3.19
CA ILE A 96 26.61 3.44 -3.73
C ILE A 96 27.97 2.99 -4.27
N PRO A 97 28.61 1.98 -3.66
CA PRO A 97 29.93 1.54 -4.11
C PRO A 97 29.85 1.00 -5.55
N SER A 98 30.54 1.70 -6.45
CA SER A 98 30.73 1.43 -7.88
C SER A 98 29.47 1.42 -8.78
N GLY A 99 29.63 1.93 -10.00
CA GLY A 99 28.56 2.21 -10.97
C GLY A 99 27.52 1.10 -11.11
N GLY A 100 26.25 1.48 -11.04
CA GLY A 100 25.12 0.57 -11.15
C GLY A 100 23.79 1.29 -10.90
N TYR A 101 22.70 0.58 -11.16
CA TYR A 101 21.35 1.13 -11.00
C TYR A 101 20.91 1.05 -9.53
N ALA A 102 20.35 2.15 -9.03
CA ALA A 102 19.76 2.24 -7.71
C ALA A 102 18.23 2.14 -7.83
N LYS A 103 17.63 1.12 -7.22
CA LYS A 103 16.17 1.05 -7.08
C LYS A 103 15.76 1.81 -5.84
N VAL A 104 14.90 2.81 -6.01
CA VAL A 104 14.25 3.55 -4.93
C VAL A 104 12.89 2.90 -4.67
N ASN A 105 12.68 2.37 -3.45
CA ASN A 105 11.37 1.95 -3.00
C ASN A 105 10.83 2.99 -2.03
N ILE A 106 9.55 3.32 -2.19
CA ILE A 106 8.84 4.29 -1.36
C ILE A 106 7.72 3.52 -0.68
N GLU A 107 7.75 3.51 0.65
CA GLU A 107 6.68 3.00 1.49
C GLU A 107 6.03 4.20 2.17
N ALA A 108 4.71 4.31 2.10
CA ALA A 108 3.98 5.33 2.85
C ALA A 108 2.68 4.75 3.37
N ARG A 109 2.21 5.32 4.48
CA ARG A 109 0.92 4.98 5.09
C ARG A 109 -0.04 6.14 4.91
N GLY A 110 -1.32 5.85 4.73
CA GLY A 110 -2.35 6.89 4.74
C GLY A 110 -2.56 7.48 6.13
N VAL A 111 -3.20 8.64 6.22
CA VAL A 111 -3.59 9.27 7.50
C VAL A 111 -4.45 8.37 8.40
N ASN A 112 -5.19 7.42 7.82
CA ASN A 112 -5.95 6.39 8.53
C ASN A 112 -5.13 5.11 8.81
N GLN A 113 -3.81 5.15 8.66
CA GLN A 113 -2.90 4.01 8.74
C GLN A 113 -3.23 2.86 7.79
N CYS A 114 -4.07 3.08 6.78
CA CYS A 114 -4.32 2.11 5.73
C CYS A 114 -3.00 1.80 5.00
N GLU A 115 -2.68 0.51 4.92
CA GLU A 115 -1.73 0.00 3.93
C GLU A 115 -2.43 -0.01 2.57
N VAL A 116 -1.76 0.54 1.56
CA VAL A 116 -2.19 0.54 0.16
C VAL A 116 -1.21 -0.26 -0.68
#